data_AF-A0A9E3R8Y4-F1
#
_entry.id   AF-A0A9E3R8Y4-F1
#
_cell.length_a   1.000
_cell.length_b   1.000
_cell.length_c   1.000
_cell.angle_alpha   90.00
_cell.angle_beta   90.00
_cell.angle_gamma   90.00
#
_symmetry.space_group_name_H-M   'P 1'
#
loop_
_entity.id
_entity.type
_entity.pdbx_description
1 polymer ?
#
loop_
_entity_poly.entity_id
_entity_poly.type
_entity_poly.pdbx_seq_one_letter_code
_entity_poly.pdbx_strand_id
1 'polypeptide(L)'
;FEETGLKPEKLLSVTMHSFYLVPKASVQLAAVFAAIVAPDAAIVLGEEHRRHAWLTPSQARRRFAWPHEGRVLDDARKLLAQPNLWDVLDCT
;
A
#
# COMPACT_ATOMS: atom_id res chain seq x y z
N PHE A 1 5.34 -6.16 -8.79
CA PHE A 1 5.51 -6.92 -10.04
C PHE A 1 5.06 -8.37 -9.87
N GLU A 2 5.62 -9.14 -8.95
CA GLU A 2 5.30 -10.56 -8.78
C GLU A 2 3.80 -10.85 -8.53
N GLU A 3 3.15 -10.07 -7.67
CA GLU A 3 1.76 -10.37 -7.27
C GLU A 3 0.67 -9.81 -8.18
N THR A 4 0.94 -8.69 -8.85
CA THR A 4 -0.08 -7.94 -9.61
C THR A 4 0.38 -7.51 -11.00
N GLY A 5 1.64 -7.78 -11.37
CA GLY A 5 2.24 -7.27 -12.60
C GLY A 5 2.51 -5.76 -12.59
N LEU A 6 1.99 -5.02 -11.60
CA LEU A 6 2.14 -3.57 -11.54
C LEU A 6 3.58 -3.16 -11.21
N LYS A 7 4.05 -2.14 -11.92
CA LYS A 7 5.29 -1.41 -11.61
C LYS A 7 4.92 -0.04 -11.00
N PRO A 8 5.48 0.32 -9.84
CA PRO A 8 5.30 1.66 -9.32
C PRO A 8 6.06 2.67 -10.19
N GLU A 9 5.40 3.75 -10.58
CA GLU A 9 6.03 4.95 -11.14
C GLU A 9 6.63 5.81 -10.03
N LYS A 10 5.95 5.84 -8.87
CA LYS A 10 6.39 6.56 -7.67
C LYS A 10 6.11 5.71 -6.43
N LEU A 11 6.99 5.82 -5.44
CA LEU A 11 6.83 5.20 -4.12
C LEU A 11 6.91 6.26 -3.03
N LEU A 12 5.88 6.31 -2.21
CA LEU A 12 5.81 7.18 -1.04
C LEU A 12 5.92 6.33 0.22
N SER A 13 6.90 6.63 1.07
CA SER A 13 6.93 6.06 2.43
C SER A 13 5.76 6.62 3.25
N VAL A 14 4.89 5.72 3.73
CA VAL A 14 3.72 6.11 4.54
C VAL A 14 4.03 5.93 6.02
N THR A 15 4.56 4.77 6.39
CA THR A 15 4.94 4.49 7.78
C THR A 15 5.91 3.32 7.87
N MET A 16 6.62 3.26 8.99
CA MET A 16 7.43 2.13 9.41
C MET A 16 7.14 1.89 10.89
N HIS A 17 6.66 0.71 11.26
CA HIS A 17 6.36 0.40 12.66
C HIS A 17 6.65 -1.06 12.99
N SER A 18 7.06 -1.30 14.23
CA SER A 18 7.23 -2.64 14.76
C SER A 18 5.94 -3.13 15.43
N PHE A 19 5.73 -4.44 15.41
CA PHE A 19 4.68 -5.11 16.16
C PHE A 19 5.15 -6.51 16.58
N TYR A 20 4.58 -7.03 17.66
CA TYR A 20 4.91 -8.38 18.11
C TYR A 20 3.92 -9.39 17.55
N LEU A 21 4.41 -10.39 16.82
CA LEU A 21 3.58 -11.46 16.26
C LEU A 21 3.63 -12.68 17.20
N VAL A 22 2.61 -12.78 18.06
CA VAL A 22 2.53 -13.79 19.13
C VAL A 22 2.77 -15.23 18.64
N PRO A 23 2.12 -15.72 17.55
CA PRO A 23 2.32 -17.11 17.11
C PRO A 23 3.75 -17.43 16.65
N LYS A 24 4.56 -16.41 16.37
CA LYS A 24 5.96 -16.54 15.92
C LYS A 24 6.97 -16.14 17.00
N ALA A 25 6.49 -15.69 18.17
CA ALA A 25 7.32 -15.20 19.27
C ALA A 25 8.42 -14.22 18.82
N SER A 26 8.04 -13.26 17.98
CA SER A 26 8.99 -12.40 17.27
C SER A 26 8.49 -10.97 17.12
N VAL A 27 9.40 -10.00 17.17
CA VAL A 27 9.14 -8.63 16.71
C VAL A 27 9.24 -8.61 15.19
N GLN A 28 8.17 -8.14 14.55
CA GLN A 28 8.07 -7.91 13.11
C GLN A 28 8.17 -6.42 12.84
N LEU A 29 8.62 -6.07 11.63
CA LEU A 29 8.72 -4.69 11.16
C LEU A 29 7.87 -4.56 9.90
N ALA A 30 6.85 -3.70 9.94
CA ALA A 30 6.03 -3.36 8.79
C ALA A 30 6.51 -2.04 8.19
N ALA A 31 7.13 -2.12 7.01
CA ALA A 31 7.38 -0.99 6.13
C ALA A 31 6.23 -0.86 5.15
N VAL A 32 5.54 0.28 5.12
CA VAL A 32 4.42 0.48 4.21
C VAL A 32 4.66 1.69 3.32
N PHE A 33 4.53 1.43 2.01
CA PHE A 33 4.64 2.42 0.97
C PHE A 33 3.32 2.53 0.20
N ALA A 34 2.98 3.73 -0.24
CA ALA A 34 1.96 3.95 -1.26
C ALA A 34 2.64 3.97 -2.63
N ALA A 35 2.22 3.06 -3.51
CA ALA A 35 2.70 2.98 -4.88
C ALA A 35 1.71 3.69 -5.81
N ILE A 36 2.20 4.61 -6.64
CA ILE A 36 1.47 5.17 -7.76
C ILE A 36 1.82 4.36 -9.00
N VAL A 37 0.82 3.96 -9.78
CA VAL A 37 0.98 3.13 -10.97
C VAL A 37 0.27 3.80 -12.15
N ALA A 38 0.69 3.46 -13.38
CA ALA A 38 0.03 3.94 -14.58
C ALA A 38 -1.47 3.55 -14.56
N PRO A 39 -2.37 4.48 -14.95
CA PRO A 39 -3.82 4.27 -14.86
C PRO A 39 -4.34 3.13 -15.74
N ASP A 40 -3.62 2.80 -16.81
CA ASP A 40 -3.93 1.75 -17.78
C ASP A 40 -3.04 0.50 -17.62
N ALA A 41 -2.25 0.41 -16.54
CA ALA A 41 -1.40 -0.75 -16.28
C ALA A 41 -2.23 -2.04 -16.15
N ALA A 42 -1.88 -3.04 -16.95
CA ALA A 42 -2.52 -4.34 -16.91
C ALA A 42 -2.18 -5.10 -15.61
N ILE A 43 -3.21 -5.72 -15.00
CA ILE A 43 -3.02 -6.60 -13.85
C ILE A 43 -2.72 -8.02 -14.32
N VAL A 44 -1.63 -8.59 -13.83
CA VAL A 44 -1.27 -10.00 -14.03
C VAL A 44 -1.02 -10.63 -12.66
N LEU A 45 -1.79 -11.65 -12.29
CA LEU A 45 -1.66 -12.30 -10.98
C LEU A 45 -0.68 -13.45 -11.03
N GLY A 46 0.16 -13.56 -10.00
CA GLY A 46 1.01 -14.73 -9.76
C GLY A 46 0.22 -15.93 -9.23
N GLU A 47 0.88 -17.08 -9.08
CA GLU A 47 0.24 -18.34 -8.68
C GLU A 47 -0.40 -18.30 -7.28
N GLU A 48 0.18 -17.51 -6.37
CA GLU A 48 -0.30 -17.36 -5.00
C GLU A 48 -1.62 -16.58 -4.91
N HIS A 49 -1.95 -15.80 -5.94
CA HIS A 49 -3.05 -14.85 -5.94
C HIS A 49 -4.10 -15.18 -7.00
N ARG A 50 -5.37 -15.29 -6.56
CA ARG A 50 -6.49 -15.66 -7.45
C ARG A 50 -7.44 -14.51 -7.79
N ARG A 51 -7.33 -13.37 -7.11
CA ARG A 51 -8.27 -12.25 -7.24
C ARG A 51 -7.58 -10.91 -7.03
N HIS A 52 -8.05 -9.89 -7.75
CA HIS A 52 -7.72 -8.49 -7.52
C HIS A 52 -8.97 -7.62 -7.63
N ALA A 53 -8.90 -6.40 -7.12
CA ALA A 53 -9.92 -5.38 -7.35
C ALA A 53 -9.34 -3.98 -7.14
N TRP A 54 -9.73 -3.04 -8.00
CA TRP A 54 -9.64 -1.61 -7.71
C TRP A 54 -10.83 -1.22 -6.83
N LEU A 55 -10.56 -0.62 -5.68
CA LEU A 55 -11.58 -0.33 -4.66
C LEU A 55 -11.49 1.12 -4.21
N THR A 56 -12.63 1.68 -3.82
CA THR A 56 -12.62 2.91 -3.04
C THR A 56 -12.03 2.64 -1.65
N PRO A 57 -11.51 3.67 -0.96
CA PRO A 57 -10.95 3.48 0.38
C PRO A 57 -11.94 2.90 1.39
N SER A 58 -13.23 3.22 1.27
CA SER A 58 -14.26 2.65 2.15
C SER A 58 -14.54 1.18 1.85
N GLN A 59 -14.46 0.76 0.59
CA GLN A 59 -14.55 -0.65 0.19
C GLN A 59 -13.34 -1.45 0.66
N ALA A 60 -12.13 -0.90 0.52
CA ALA A 60 -10.90 -1.57 0.95
C ALA A 60 -10.89 -1.84 2.46
N ARG A 61 -11.32 -0.87 3.29
CA ARG A 61 -11.44 -1.03 4.75
C ARG A 61 -12.26 -2.22 5.19
N ARG A 62 -13.32 -2.56 4.45
CA ARG A 62 -14.17 -3.70 4.76
C ARG A 62 -13.50 -5.05 4.50
N ARG A 63 -12.37 -5.06 3.80
CA ARG A 63 -11.61 -6.28 3.45
C ARG A 63 -10.35 -6.47 4.28
N PHE A 64 -9.86 -5.44 4.95
CA PHE A 64 -8.68 -5.55 5.80
C PHE A 64 -8.92 -6.48 6.97
N ALA A 65 -7.94 -7.33 7.24
CA ALA A 65 -7.98 -8.27 8.36
C ALA A 65 -7.41 -7.62 9.64
N TRP A 66 -6.53 -6.64 9.50
CA TRP A 66 -5.83 -6.00 10.61
C TRP A 66 -6.26 -4.55 10.79
N PRO A 67 -6.55 -4.09 12.03
CA PRO A 67 -6.89 -2.70 12.29
C PRO A 67 -5.84 -1.68 11.81
N HIS A 68 -4.57 -2.07 11.80
CA HIS A 68 -3.48 -1.19 11.32
C HIS A 68 -3.56 -0.88 9.82
N GLU A 69 -4.05 -1.79 8.99
CA GLU A 69 -4.16 -1.56 7.54
C GLU A 69 -5.09 -0.38 7.23
N GLY A 70 -6.20 -0.28 7.97
CA GLY A 70 -7.13 0.84 7.84
C GLY A 70 -6.48 2.19 8.20
N ARG A 71 -5.69 2.23 9.27
CA ARG A 71 -4.95 3.44 9.69
C ARG A 71 -3.94 3.86 8.63
N VAL A 72 -3.15 2.91 8.12
CA VAL A 72 -2.15 3.20 7.10
C VAL A 72 -2.79 3.70 5.80
N LEU A 73 -3.95 3.17 5.42
CA LEU A 73 -4.73 3.70 4.30
C LEU A 73 -5.19 5.15 4.53
N ASP A 74 -5.56 5.54 5.75
CA ASP A 74 -5.89 6.94 6.05
C ASP A 74 -4.68 7.84 5.94
N ASP A 75 -3.53 7.40 6.46
CA ASP A 75 -2.32 8.21 6.45
C ASP A 75 -1.78 8.40 5.02
N ALA A 76 -1.82 7.36 4.18
CA ALA A 76 -1.51 7.46 2.76
C ALA A 76 -2.40 8.51 2.07
N ARG A 77 -3.70 8.53 2.38
CA ARG A 77 -4.63 9.52 1.80
C ARG A 77 -4.35 10.94 2.27
N LYS A 78 -4.00 11.14 3.54
CA LYS A 78 -3.64 12.46 4.06
C LYS A 78 -2.38 12.99 3.38
N LEU A 79 -1.40 12.12 3.15
CA LEU A 79 -0.18 12.47 2.41
C LEU A 79 -0.51 12.85 0.96
N LEU A 80 -1.27 12.02 0.24
CA LEU A 80 -1.67 12.28 -1.15
C LEU A 80 -2.51 13.55 -1.33
N ALA A 81 -3.18 14.00 -0.27
CA ALA A 81 -3.92 15.26 -0.26
C ALA A 81 -3.02 16.49 -0.04
N GLN A 82 -1.74 16.32 0.32
CA GLN A 82 -0.82 17.44 0.47
C GLN A 82 -0.37 17.94 -0.91
N PRO A 83 -0.57 19.22 -1.25
CA PRO A 83 -0.26 19.73 -2.59
C PRO A 83 1.24 19.69 -2.90
N ASN A 84 2.09 19.97 -1.90
CA ASN A 84 3.54 19.97 -2.03
C ASN A 84 4.17 18.57 -2.08
N LEU A 85 3.40 17.50 -1.84
CA LEU A 85 3.91 16.14 -1.92
C LEU A 85 4.40 15.82 -3.34
N TRP A 86 3.64 16.25 -4.35
CA TRP A 86 3.92 15.92 -5.74
C TRP A 86 5.22 16.57 -6.22
N ASP A 87 5.48 17.81 -5.78
CA ASP A 87 6.75 18.50 -6.04
C ASP A 87 7.94 17.68 -5.52
N VAL A 88 7.83 17.10 -4.32
CA VAL A 88 8.88 16.25 -3.73
C VAL A 88 9.08 14.96 -4.52
N LEU A 89 8.00 14.34 -4.98
CA LEU A 89 8.05 13.08 -5.74
C LEU A 89 8.46 13.25 -7.20
N ASP A 90 8.39 14.46 -7.77
CA ASP A 90 8.82 14.78 -9.14
C ASP A 90 10.29 15.23 -9.21
N CYS A 91 10.90 15.57 -8.06
CA CYS A 91 12.32 15.97 -7.98
C CYS A 91 13.29 14.78 -7.93
N THR A 92 12.79 13.55 -7.91
CA THR A 92 13.54 12.28 -7.86
C THR A 92 13.37 11.48 -9.15
#